data_AF-A0A7C4JB94-F1
#
_entry.id   AF-A0A7C4JB94-F1
#
_cell.length_a   1.000
_cell.length_b   1.000
_cell.length_c   1.000
_cell.angle_alpha   90.00
_cell.angle_beta   90.00
_cell.angle_gamma   90.00
#
_symmetry.space_group_name_H-M   'P 1'
#
loop_
_entity.id
_entity.type
_entity.pdbx_description
1 polymer ?
#
loop_
_entity_poly.entity_id
_entity_poly.type
_entity_poly.pdbx_seq_one_letter_code
_entity_poly.pdbx_strand_id
1 'polypeptide(L)'
;MEIIWPVFALIVAIIAVGASAYSGTPLTMGIALATLLVAAASVYLYLSAYPKKRFKEIPLEDFSWWMDAGEPLASLKRLDPKSMAVPSVFLSDLRPVAKNVELLFQRMRLIVWRRDFADLPSGDVMTELDTVRSFLRVMLQRIERKMVLEPEITGYLTDLSSRMKKIAEKLSGYAQTKPEILRPYVDPLARAADRLARDLEIAAKNYQEFAKVAFGTG
;
A
#
# COMPACT_ATOMS: atom_id res chain seq x y z
N MET A 1 -17.20 19.59 12.22
CA MET A 1 -18.46 20.29 12.57
C MET A 1 -18.41 21.72 12.02
N GLU A 2 -18.30 21.91 10.70
CA GLU A 2 -18.06 23.25 10.09
C GLU A 2 -19.15 23.70 9.10
N ILE A 3 -20.06 22.81 8.71
CA ILE A 3 -21.13 23.09 7.72
C ILE A 3 -22.29 23.88 8.34
N ILE A 4 -22.36 23.97 9.66
CA ILE A 4 -23.52 24.54 10.38
C ILE A 4 -23.60 26.06 10.15
N TRP A 5 -22.46 26.76 10.07
CA TRP A 5 -22.44 28.23 9.98
C TRP A 5 -22.91 28.81 8.65
N PRO A 6 -22.47 28.33 7.47
CA PRO A 6 -22.94 28.87 6.19
C PRO A 6 -24.42 28.59 5.92
N VAL A 7 -24.89 27.40 6.33
CA VAL A 7 -26.30 27.01 6.19
C VAL A 7 -27.18 27.86 7.12
N PHE A 8 -26.74 28.10 8.35
CA PHE A 8 -27.45 28.97 9.28
C PHE A 8 -27.52 30.43 8.76
N ALA A 9 -26.41 30.96 8.22
CA ALA A 9 -26.38 32.28 7.60
C ALA A 9 -27.36 32.40 6.42
N LEU A 10 -27.50 31.35 5.61
CA LEU A 10 -28.47 31.30 4.51
C LEU A 10 -29.92 31.31 5.01
N ILE A 11 -30.21 30.54 6.06
CA ILE A 11 -31.56 30.49 6.68
C ILE A 11 -31.93 31.87 7.21
N VAL A 12 -31.03 32.54 7.94
CA VAL A 12 -31.26 33.89 8.46
C VAL A 12 -31.48 34.91 7.34
N ALA A 13 -30.71 34.82 6.25
CA ALA A 13 -30.88 35.71 5.10
C ALA A 13 -32.23 35.52 4.39
N ILE A 14 -32.72 34.29 4.26
CA ILE A 14 -34.05 33.99 3.70
C ILE A 14 -35.16 34.58 4.58
N ILE A 15 -35.05 34.42 5.90
CA ILE A 15 -36.01 34.99 6.86
C ILE A 15 -36.02 36.52 6.78
N ALA A 16 -34.85 37.16 6.65
CA ALA A 16 -34.72 38.60 6.51
C ALA A 16 -35.38 39.12 5.22
N VAL A 17 -35.23 38.40 4.10
CA VAL A 17 -35.92 38.74 2.84
C VAL A 17 -37.44 38.62 3.02
N GLY A 18 -37.93 37.53 3.61
CA GLY A 18 -39.37 37.34 3.87
C GLY A 18 -39.97 38.43 4.76
N ALA A 19 -39.27 38.82 5.83
CA ALA A 19 -39.68 39.91 6.71
C ALA A 19 -39.68 41.26 5.98
N SER A 20 -38.65 41.53 5.17
CA SER A 20 -38.55 42.78 4.39
C SER A 20 -39.62 42.90 3.30
N ALA A 21 -40.06 41.78 2.72
CA ALA A 21 -41.12 41.76 1.72
C ALA A 21 -42.51 42.04 2.31
N TYR A 22 -42.71 41.70 3.59
CA TYR A 22 -43.99 41.89 4.27
C TYR A 22 -44.19 43.30 4.83
N SER A 23 -43.13 43.93 5.37
CA SER A 23 -43.26 45.22 6.07
C SER A 23 -42.09 46.19 5.83
N GLY A 24 -41.16 45.86 4.93
CA GLY A 24 -39.95 46.63 4.71
C GLY A 24 -40.11 47.81 3.74
N THR A 25 -39.18 48.74 3.83
CA THR A 25 -38.97 49.79 2.83
C THR A 25 -38.16 49.23 1.64
N PRO A 26 -38.21 49.87 0.45
CA PRO A 26 -37.41 49.46 -0.71
C PRO A 26 -35.91 49.32 -0.41
N LEU A 27 -35.39 50.19 0.47
CA LEU A 27 -33.99 50.16 0.90
C LEU A 27 -33.68 48.90 1.73
N THR A 28 -34.55 48.54 2.69
CA THR A 28 -34.37 47.32 3.49
C THR A 28 -34.48 46.04 2.65
N MET A 29 -35.31 46.06 1.61
CA MET A 29 -35.43 44.95 0.65
C MET A 29 -34.15 44.80 -0.20
N GLY A 30 -33.55 45.91 -0.62
CA GLY A 30 -32.25 45.91 -1.30
C GLY A 30 -31.12 45.32 -0.44
N ILE A 31 -31.04 45.69 0.84
CA ILE A 31 -30.06 45.16 1.79
C ILE A 31 -30.27 43.66 2.03
N ALA A 32 -31.53 43.23 2.20
CA ALA A 32 -31.85 41.82 2.42
C ALA A 32 -31.48 40.96 1.20
N LEU A 33 -31.76 41.42 -0.02
CA LEU A 33 -31.37 40.73 -1.25
C LEU A 33 -29.85 40.65 -1.43
N ALA A 34 -29.11 41.72 -1.14
CA ALA A 34 -27.65 41.71 -1.17
C ALA A 34 -27.07 40.70 -0.16
N THR A 35 -27.65 40.65 1.04
CA THR A 35 -27.24 39.70 2.08
C THR A 35 -27.53 38.26 1.68
N LEU A 36 -28.69 37.99 1.06
CA LEU A 36 -29.03 36.68 0.51
C LEU A 36 -28.05 36.25 -0.59
N LEU A 37 -27.67 37.17 -1.48
CA LEU A 37 -26.68 36.93 -2.53
C LEU A 37 -25.31 36.57 -1.93
N VAL A 38 -24.85 37.29 -0.91
CA VAL A 38 -23.58 36.99 -0.22
C VAL A 38 -23.65 35.64 0.49
N ALA A 39 -24.75 35.33 1.16
CA ALA A 39 -24.93 34.05 1.84
C ALA A 39 -24.98 32.88 0.84
N ALA A 40 -25.72 33.03 -0.27
CA ALA A 40 -25.79 32.04 -1.34
C ALA A 40 -24.43 31.87 -2.03
N ALA A 41 -23.71 32.95 -2.31
CA ALA A 41 -22.35 32.90 -2.84
C ALA A 41 -21.38 32.25 -1.84
N SER A 42 -21.53 32.50 -0.55
CA SER A 42 -20.72 31.86 0.50
C SER A 42 -20.99 30.37 0.60
N VAL A 43 -22.26 29.94 0.50
CA VAL A 43 -22.63 28.52 0.44
C VAL A 43 -22.12 27.89 -0.86
N TYR A 44 -22.26 28.58 -1.99
CA TYR A 44 -21.74 28.12 -3.29
C TYR A 44 -20.22 27.98 -3.26
N LEU A 45 -19.49 28.98 -2.75
CA LEU A 45 -18.05 28.94 -2.55
C LEU A 45 -17.67 27.88 -1.52
N TYR A 46 -18.43 27.69 -0.45
CA TYR A 46 -18.17 26.61 0.48
C TYR A 46 -18.36 25.24 -0.18
N LEU A 47 -19.41 25.06 -0.98
CA LEU A 47 -19.70 23.81 -1.70
C LEU A 47 -18.79 23.57 -2.91
N SER A 48 -18.19 24.61 -3.49
CA SER A 48 -17.28 24.54 -4.65
C SER A 48 -15.81 24.57 -4.25
N ALA A 49 -15.44 25.33 -3.22
CA ALA A 49 -14.09 25.46 -2.67
C ALA A 49 -13.78 24.46 -1.54
N TYR A 50 -14.79 23.86 -0.89
CA TYR A 50 -14.62 22.46 -0.49
C TYR A 50 -14.87 21.68 -1.77
N PRO A 51 -13.83 21.27 -2.53
CA PRO A 51 -14.06 20.23 -3.51
C PRO A 51 -14.83 19.14 -2.77
N LYS A 52 -15.89 18.59 -3.38
CA LYS A 52 -16.38 17.24 -3.01
C LYS A 52 -15.10 16.49 -2.75
N LYS A 53 -14.76 16.23 -1.48
CA LYS A 53 -13.47 15.61 -1.16
C LYS A 53 -13.48 14.40 -2.06
N ARG A 54 -12.64 14.38 -3.11
CA ARG A 54 -12.39 13.15 -3.84
C ARG A 54 -12.01 12.23 -2.72
N PHE A 55 -12.92 11.33 -2.40
CA PHE A 55 -12.89 10.64 -1.12
C PHE A 55 -11.61 9.83 -1.21
N LYS A 56 -10.56 10.35 -0.59
CA LYS A 56 -9.30 9.66 -0.37
C LYS A 56 -8.73 9.02 -1.64
N GLU A 57 -8.16 9.81 -2.56
CA GLU A 57 -7.00 9.29 -3.30
C GLU A 57 -6.05 8.76 -2.21
N ILE A 58 -5.94 7.43 -2.07
CA ILE A 58 -4.87 6.85 -1.26
C ILE A 58 -3.63 7.52 -1.87
N PRO A 59 -2.76 8.19 -1.09
CA PRO A 59 -1.52 8.69 -1.65
C PRO A 59 -0.92 7.52 -2.40
N LEU A 60 -0.93 7.62 -3.74
CA LEU A 60 -0.30 6.67 -4.62
C LEU A 60 1.17 6.93 -4.34
N GLU A 61 1.64 6.33 -3.26
CA GLU A 61 3.01 6.52 -2.85
C GLU A 61 3.85 6.04 -4.00
N ASP A 62 4.69 6.95 -4.45
CA ASP A 62 5.72 6.69 -5.40
C ASP A 62 6.49 5.48 -4.86
N PHE A 63 6.52 4.36 -5.61
CA PHE A 63 7.16 3.11 -5.19
C PHE A 63 8.69 3.26 -5.10
N SER A 64 9.20 4.49 -5.12
CA SER A 64 10.60 4.92 -5.00
C SER A 64 11.25 4.54 -3.66
N TRP A 65 10.47 4.35 -2.60
CA TRP A 65 10.88 3.81 -1.30
C TRP A 65 11.11 2.29 -1.25
N TRP A 66 10.87 1.59 -2.36
CA TRP A 66 11.29 0.19 -2.47
C TRP A 66 12.81 0.13 -2.50
N MET A 67 13.39 -0.51 -1.48
CA MET A 67 14.83 -0.73 -1.51
C MET A 67 15.15 -1.66 -2.67
N ASP A 68 15.99 -1.20 -3.58
CA ASP A 68 16.51 -2.07 -4.61
C ASP A 68 17.36 -3.16 -3.95
N ALA A 69 16.90 -4.41 -4.07
CA ALA A 69 17.62 -5.56 -3.57
C ALA A 69 18.74 -6.00 -4.53
N GLY A 70 18.83 -5.40 -5.72
CA GLY A 70 19.79 -5.80 -6.75
C GLY A 70 19.54 -7.23 -7.19
N GLU A 71 20.60 -8.05 -7.20
CA GLU A 71 20.50 -9.51 -7.38
C GLU A 71 20.71 -10.21 -6.02
N PRO A 72 19.64 -10.61 -5.33
CA PRO A 72 19.73 -11.19 -3.99
C PRO A 72 20.65 -12.41 -3.97
N LEU A 73 21.54 -12.46 -2.97
CA LEU A 73 22.48 -13.56 -2.73
C LEU A 73 23.52 -13.79 -3.85
N ALA A 74 23.63 -12.91 -4.84
CA ALA A 74 24.65 -13.03 -5.88
C ALA A 74 26.08 -12.98 -5.31
N SER A 75 26.26 -12.25 -4.20
CA SER A 75 27.53 -12.11 -3.48
C SER A 75 28.07 -13.44 -2.97
N LEU A 76 27.21 -14.43 -2.70
CA LEU A 76 27.62 -15.75 -2.21
C LEU A 76 28.52 -16.50 -3.20
N LYS A 77 28.38 -16.24 -4.51
CA LYS A 77 29.20 -16.90 -5.55
C LYS A 77 30.68 -16.57 -5.44
N ARG A 78 31.03 -15.46 -4.77
CA ARG A 78 32.40 -14.97 -4.61
C ARG A 78 33.03 -15.37 -3.28
N LEU A 79 32.25 -15.96 -2.37
CA LEU A 79 32.70 -16.30 -1.03
C LEU A 79 33.14 -17.77 -0.97
N ASP A 80 34.19 -18.03 -0.19
CA ASP A 80 34.50 -19.38 0.24
C ASP A 80 33.35 -19.88 1.14
N PRO A 81 32.73 -21.04 0.84
CA PRO A 81 31.68 -21.63 1.68
C PRO A 81 32.05 -21.83 3.14
N LYS A 82 33.35 -21.96 3.45
CA LYS A 82 33.84 -22.10 4.83
C LYS A 82 34.04 -20.77 5.55
N SER A 83 33.84 -19.64 4.86
CA SER A 83 34.02 -18.32 5.43
C SER A 83 32.94 -18.01 6.49
N MET A 84 33.37 -17.48 7.64
CA MET A 84 32.47 -16.99 8.68
C MET A 84 31.63 -15.77 8.22
N ALA A 85 31.96 -15.16 7.08
CA ALA A 85 31.21 -14.06 6.50
C ALA A 85 29.96 -14.49 5.71
N VAL A 86 29.80 -15.79 5.39
CA VAL A 86 28.68 -16.27 4.57
C VAL A 86 27.31 -15.95 5.21
N PRO A 87 27.05 -16.25 6.49
CA PRO A 87 25.74 -15.95 7.10
C PRO A 87 25.45 -14.45 7.17
N SER A 88 26.46 -13.61 7.43
CA SER A 88 26.27 -12.16 7.51
C SER A 88 25.97 -11.54 6.14
N VAL A 89 26.63 -12.00 5.07
CA VAL A 89 26.33 -11.59 3.70
C VAL A 89 24.95 -12.07 3.29
N PHE A 90 24.58 -13.31 3.60
CA PHE A 90 23.22 -13.83 3.36
C PHE A 90 22.16 -12.94 4.02
N LEU A 91 22.34 -12.58 5.29
CA LEU A 91 21.42 -11.71 6.02
C LEU A 91 21.38 -10.30 5.42
N SER A 92 22.53 -9.74 5.05
CA SER A 92 22.63 -8.42 4.43
C SER A 92 21.82 -8.34 3.13
N ASP A 93 21.93 -9.36 2.29
CA ASP A 93 21.28 -9.41 0.98
C ASP A 93 19.77 -9.69 1.06
N LEU A 94 19.30 -10.50 2.02
CA LEU A 94 17.85 -10.79 2.17
C LEU A 94 17.07 -9.83 3.06
N ARG A 95 17.73 -9.05 3.92
CA ARG A 95 17.05 -8.04 4.76
C ARG A 95 16.28 -7.00 3.93
N PRO A 96 16.80 -6.48 2.80
CA PRO A 96 16.03 -5.62 1.90
C PRO A 96 14.77 -6.28 1.36
N VAL A 97 14.85 -7.53 0.91
CA VAL A 97 13.69 -8.31 0.43
C VAL A 97 12.64 -8.43 1.54
N ALA A 98 13.06 -8.77 2.77
CA ALA A 98 12.17 -8.88 3.92
C ALA A 98 11.49 -7.55 4.28
N LYS A 99 12.22 -6.44 4.20
CA LYS A 99 11.64 -5.10 4.39
C LYS A 99 10.61 -4.81 3.31
N ASN A 100 10.89 -5.08 2.03
CA ASN A 100 9.94 -4.87 0.94
C ASN A 100 8.65 -5.73 1.11
N VAL A 101 8.77 -6.96 1.60
CA VAL A 101 7.61 -7.79 1.98
C VAL A 101 6.79 -7.14 3.10
N GLU A 102 7.44 -6.63 4.15
CA GLU A 102 6.75 -5.92 5.23
C GLU A 102 6.04 -4.66 4.71
N LEU A 103 6.69 -3.89 3.83
CA LEU A 103 6.10 -2.70 3.22
C LEU A 103 4.86 -3.08 2.41
N LEU A 104 4.93 -4.13 1.59
CA LEU A 104 3.77 -4.62 0.85
C LEU A 104 2.63 -5.03 1.78
N PHE A 105 2.93 -5.72 2.89
CA PHE A 105 1.93 -6.09 3.90
C PHE A 105 1.26 -4.89 4.54
N GLN A 106 2.04 -3.89 4.95
CA GLN A 106 1.51 -2.66 5.53
C GLN A 106 0.60 -1.91 4.54
N ARG A 107 0.99 -1.84 3.26
CA ARG A 107 0.19 -1.20 2.21
C ARG A 107 -1.10 -1.93 1.94
N MET A 108 -1.06 -3.25 1.84
CA MET A 108 -2.25 -4.08 1.68
C MET A 108 -3.24 -3.86 2.84
N ARG A 109 -2.76 -3.80 4.09
CA ARG A 109 -3.61 -3.49 5.25
C ARG A 109 -4.34 -2.15 5.14
N LEU A 110 -3.71 -1.11 4.60
CA LEU A 110 -4.35 0.21 4.46
C LEU A 110 -5.53 0.21 3.48
N ILE A 111 -5.51 -0.71 2.51
CA ILE A 111 -6.48 -0.78 1.42
C ILE A 111 -7.62 -1.73 1.78
N VAL A 112 -7.28 -2.88 2.37
CA VAL A 112 -8.20 -3.97 2.70
C VAL A 112 -9.40 -3.55 3.57
N TRP A 113 -9.22 -2.59 4.49
CA TRP A 113 -10.28 -2.17 5.41
C TRP A 113 -11.19 -1.06 4.87
N ARG A 114 -11.02 -0.65 3.60
CA ARG A 114 -11.85 0.38 2.98
C ARG A 114 -13.10 -0.22 2.35
N ARG A 115 -14.23 0.48 2.50
CA ARG A 115 -15.53 0.08 1.95
C ARG A 115 -15.49 -0.13 0.42
N ASP A 116 -14.73 0.71 -0.30
CA ASP A 116 -14.59 0.61 -1.76
C ASP A 116 -13.79 -0.63 -2.21
N PHE A 117 -13.15 -1.30 -1.25
CA PHE A 117 -12.31 -2.48 -1.41
C PHE A 117 -12.85 -3.68 -0.63
N ALA A 118 -14.12 -3.62 -0.17
CA ALA A 118 -14.75 -4.69 0.60
C ALA A 118 -14.77 -6.03 -0.16
N ASP A 119 -14.76 -5.97 -1.49
CA ASP A 119 -14.75 -7.15 -2.36
C ASP A 119 -13.35 -7.72 -2.62
N LEU A 120 -12.26 -7.11 -2.10
CA LEU A 120 -10.94 -7.72 -2.23
C LEU A 120 -10.94 -9.10 -1.57
N PRO A 121 -10.12 -10.06 -2.05
CA PRO A 121 -9.86 -11.36 -1.42
C PRO A 121 -8.97 -11.16 -0.20
N SER A 122 -9.32 -10.18 0.62
CA SER A 122 -8.45 -9.62 1.61
C SER A 122 -8.09 -10.67 2.65
N GLY A 123 -9.01 -11.56 3.01
CA GLY A 123 -8.72 -12.70 3.88
C GLY A 123 -7.57 -13.56 3.36
N ASP A 124 -7.73 -14.14 2.17
CA ASP A 124 -6.75 -15.08 1.61
C ASP A 124 -5.43 -14.40 1.25
N VAL A 125 -5.47 -13.25 0.59
CA VAL A 125 -4.25 -12.54 0.17
C VAL A 125 -3.50 -12.00 1.39
N MET A 126 -4.19 -11.46 2.40
CA MET A 126 -3.53 -11.03 3.63
C MET A 126 -2.93 -12.20 4.39
N THR A 127 -3.60 -13.35 4.43
CA THR A 127 -3.10 -14.55 5.12
C THR A 127 -1.84 -15.09 4.43
N GLU A 128 -1.84 -15.16 3.10
CA GLU A 128 -0.66 -15.57 2.34
C GLU A 128 0.50 -14.60 2.52
N LEU A 129 0.22 -13.29 2.47
CA LEU A 129 1.25 -12.26 2.64
C LEU A 129 1.80 -12.25 4.08
N ASP A 130 0.95 -12.49 5.08
CA ASP A 130 1.37 -12.66 6.47
C ASP A 130 2.24 -13.91 6.66
N THR A 131 1.90 -14.99 5.97
CA THR A 131 2.67 -16.23 5.96
C THR A 131 4.07 -15.98 5.40
N VAL A 132 4.17 -15.33 4.22
CA VAL A 132 5.46 -14.99 3.60
C VAL A 132 6.29 -14.12 4.54
N ARG A 133 5.69 -13.06 5.08
CA ARG A 133 6.31 -12.12 6.01
C ARG A 133 6.85 -12.79 7.26
N SER A 134 6.01 -13.61 7.92
CA SER A 134 6.34 -14.28 9.16
C SER A 134 7.42 -15.34 8.94
N PHE A 135 7.30 -16.13 7.88
CA PHE A 135 8.26 -17.16 7.55
C PHE A 135 9.64 -16.59 7.22
N LEU A 136 9.70 -15.56 6.36
CA LEU A 136 10.95 -14.88 6.02
C LEU A 136 11.60 -14.26 7.26
N ARG A 137 10.82 -13.64 8.14
CA ARG A 137 11.31 -13.09 9.41
C ARG A 137 11.90 -14.17 10.32
N VAL A 138 11.19 -15.28 10.51
CA VAL A 138 11.64 -16.40 11.36
C VAL A 138 12.91 -17.03 10.79
N MET A 139 12.99 -17.21 9.47
CA MET A 139 14.18 -17.73 8.79
C MET A 139 15.40 -16.82 9.04
N LEU A 140 15.26 -15.51 8.82
CA LEU A 140 16.35 -14.56 9.05
C LEU A 140 16.78 -14.53 10.52
N GLN A 141 15.84 -14.56 11.47
CA GLN A 141 16.15 -14.61 12.90
C GLN A 141 16.86 -15.90 13.30
N ARG A 142 16.49 -17.06 12.72
CA ARG A 142 17.16 -18.34 12.97
C ARG A 142 18.62 -18.27 12.51
N ILE A 143 18.87 -17.75 11.31
CA ILE A 143 20.21 -17.60 10.74
C ILE A 143 21.03 -16.60 11.55
N GLU A 144 20.44 -15.46 11.96
CA GLU A 144 21.10 -14.46 12.79
C GLU A 144 21.52 -15.00 14.16
N ARG A 145 20.70 -15.85 14.78
CA ARG A 145 21.02 -16.45 16.09
C ARG A 145 22.05 -17.57 16.00
N LYS A 146 21.94 -18.42 14.98
CA LYS A 146 22.78 -19.62 14.85
C LYS A 146 24.07 -19.35 14.07
N MET A 147 24.09 -18.30 13.23
CA MET A 147 25.15 -18.02 12.26
C MET A 147 25.48 -19.24 11.40
N VAL A 148 24.47 -20.03 11.05
CA VAL A 148 24.57 -21.25 10.24
C VAL A 148 23.50 -21.21 9.15
N LEU A 149 23.89 -21.57 7.94
CA LEU A 149 22.98 -21.76 6.80
C LEU A 149 22.67 -23.25 6.63
N GLU A 150 21.43 -23.53 6.21
CA GLU A 150 20.87 -24.87 6.08
C GLU A 150 20.53 -25.15 4.61
N PRO A 151 20.80 -26.35 4.06
CA PRO A 151 20.55 -26.64 2.64
C PRO A 151 19.06 -26.48 2.25
N GLU A 152 18.15 -26.65 3.20
CA GLU A 152 16.70 -26.53 3.04
C GLU A 152 16.24 -25.10 2.71
N ILE A 153 17.09 -24.09 2.93
CA ILE A 153 16.78 -22.68 2.61
C ILE A 153 16.40 -22.51 1.13
N THR A 154 16.95 -23.31 0.22
CA THR A 154 16.54 -23.28 -1.20
C THR A 154 15.05 -23.57 -1.37
N GLY A 155 14.55 -24.61 -0.69
CA GLY A 155 13.13 -24.99 -0.74
C GLY A 155 12.26 -23.89 -0.14
N TYR A 156 12.68 -23.32 0.98
CA TYR A 156 11.99 -22.18 1.60
C TYR A 156 11.87 -20.98 0.68
N LEU A 157 12.96 -20.54 0.05
CA LEU A 157 12.95 -19.40 -0.87
C LEU A 157 12.05 -19.67 -2.10
N THR A 158 12.07 -20.89 -2.61
CA THR A 158 11.21 -21.32 -3.73
C THR A 158 9.72 -21.28 -3.35
N ASP A 159 9.38 -21.76 -2.15
CA ASP A 159 8.02 -21.73 -1.64
C ASP A 159 7.52 -20.28 -1.44
N LEU A 160 8.36 -19.41 -0.89
CA LEU A 160 8.04 -18.00 -0.72
C LEU A 160 7.84 -17.30 -2.08
N SER A 161 8.70 -17.59 -3.06
CA SER A 161 8.55 -17.07 -4.43
C SER A 161 7.21 -17.49 -5.05
N SER A 162 6.85 -18.78 -4.94
CA SER A 162 5.58 -19.31 -5.44
C SER A 162 4.37 -18.64 -4.79
N ARG A 163 4.41 -18.42 -3.47
CA ARG A 163 3.36 -17.70 -2.74
C ARG A 163 3.24 -16.25 -3.19
N MET A 164 4.35 -15.55 -3.35
CA MET A 164 4.38 -14.17 -3.83
C MET A 164 3.83 -14.04 -5.26
N LYS A 165 4.13 -15.01 -6.14
CA LYS A 165 3.56 -15.07 -7.49
C LYS A 165 2.05 -15.24 -7.47
N LYS A 166 1.52 -16.15 -6.64
CA LYS A 166 0.07 -16.33 -6.45
C LYS A 166 -0.59 -15.06 -5.91
N ILE A 167 0.05 -14.34 -4.99
CA ILE A 167 -0.42 -13.04 -4.50
C ILE A 167 -0.51 -12.04 -5.65
N ALA A 168 0.53 -11.93 -6.48
CA ALA A 168 0.55 -11.02 -7.62
C ALA A 168 -0.55 -11.33 -8.65
N GLU A 169 -0.75 -12.61 -8.97
CA GLU A 169 -1.80 -13.08 -9.88
C GLU A 169 -3.19 -12.77 -9.33
N LYS A 170 -3.45 -13.04 -8.04
CA LYS A 170 -4.70 -12.68 -7.38
C LYS A 170 -4.94 -11.17 -7.44
N LEU A 171 -3.97 -10.35 -7.02
CA LEU A 171 -4.11 -8.89 -7.06
C LEU A 171 -4.41 -8.38 -8.48
N SER A 172 -3.71 -8.91 -9.49
CA SER A 172 -3.94 -8.56 -10.90
C SER A 172 -5.34 -8.95 -11.38
N GLY A 173 -5.81 -10.15 -11.04
CA GLY A 173 -7.18 -10.59 -11.36
C GLY A 173 -8.23 -9.70 -10.70
N TYR A 174 -8.00 -9.26 -9.46
CA TYR A 174 -8.90 -8.36 -8.76
C TYR A 174 -8.94 -6.95 -9.36
N ALA A 175 -7.80 -6.42 -9.77
CA ALA A 175 -7.75 -5.14 -10.46
C ALA A 175 -8.61 -5.13 -11.74
N GLN A 176 -8.87 -6.28 -12.36
CA GLN A 176 -9.73 -6.39 -13.55
C GLN A 176 -11.23 -6.35 -13.24
N THR A 177 -11.66 -6.65 -12.00
CA THR A 177 -13.09 -6.72 -11.63
C THR A 177 -13.77 -5.35 -11.59
N LYS A 178 -13.05 -4.32 -11.13
CA LYS A 178 -13.52 -2.91 -11.07
C LYS A 178 -12.37 -1.98 -11.48
N PRO A 179 -12.02 -1.95 -12.78
CA PRO A 179 -10.77 -1.38 -13.24
C PRO A 179 -10.62 0.12 -12.95
N GLU A 180 -11.72 0.87 -13.02
CA GLU A 180 -11.71 2.33 -12.77
C GLU A 180 -11.39 2.69 -11.32
N ILE A 181 -11.73 1.80 -10.37
CA ILE A 181 -11.57 2.04 -8.94
C ILE A 181 -10.31 1.35 -8.42
N LEU A 182 -10.07 0.10 -8.82
CA LEU A 182 -9.07 -0.77 -8.21
C LEU A 182 -7.69 -0.67 -8.86
N ARG A 183 -7.59 -0.56 -10.20
CA ARG A 183 -6.28 -0.54 -10.89
C ARG A 183 -5.29 0.48 -10.33
N PRO A 184 -5.68 1.74 -10.07
CA PRO A 184 -4.73 2.72 -9.55
C PRO A 184 -4.04 2.27 -8.26
N TYR A 185 -4.75 1.50 -7.42
CA TYR A 185 -4.25 1.09 -6.10
C TYR A 185 -3.69 -0.33 -6.08
N VAL A 186 -4.28 -1.25 -6.85
CA VAL A 186 -3.96 -2.68 -6.81
C VAL A 186 -2.84 -3.03 -7.80
N ASP A 187 -2.80 -2.43 -8.98
CA ASP A 187 -1.75 -2.74 -9.98
C ASP A 187 -0.34 -2.50 -9.43
N PRO A 188 -0.07 -1.40 -8.69
CA PRO A 188 1.24 -1.21 -8.11
C PRO A 188 1.61 -2.28 -7.05
N LEU A 189 0.63 -2.77 -6.27
CA LEU A 189 0.82 -3.84 -5.29
C LEU A 189 1.05 -5.20 -5.98
N ALA A 190 0.37 -5.43 -7.11
CA ALA A 190 0.56 -6.62 -7.92
C ALA A 190 1.97 -6.66 -8.53
N ARG A 191 2.42 -5.55 -9.15
CA ARG A 191 3.80 -5.42 -9.67
C ARG A 191 4.84 -5.58 -8.58
N ALA A 192 4.57 -5.03 -7.41
CA ALA A 192 5.37 -5.20 -6.22
C ALA A 192 5.51 -6.68 -5.82
N ALA A 193 4.39 -7.38 -5.67
CA ALA A 193 4.37 -8.79 -5.31
C ALA A 193 5.12 -9.66 -6.35
N ASP A 194 4.94 -9.35 -7.63
CA ASP A 194 5.60 -10.01 -8.76
C ASP A 194 7.11 -9.77 -8.77
N ARG A 195 7.57 -8.54 -8.48
CA ARG A 195 9.00 -8.24 -8.29
C ARG A 195 9.58 -9.03 -7.13
N LEU A 196 8.90 -9.06 -5.98
CA LEU A 196 9.34 -9.85 -4.82
C LEU A 196 9.40 -11.35 -5.13
N ALA A 197 8.48 -11.88 -5.94
CA ALA A 197 8.51 -13.27 -6.39
C ALA A 197 9.79 -13.56 -7.19
N ARG A 198 10.17 -12.67 -8.12
CA ARG A 198 11.43 -12.76 -8.87
C ARG A 198 12.66 -12.65 -7.98
N ASP A 199 12.68 -11.69 -7.05
CA ASP A 199 13.80 -11.49 -6.13
C ASP A 199 14.05 -12.75 -5.30
N LEU A 200 12.99 -13.40 -4.82
CA LEU A 200 13.05 -14.68 -4.10
C LEU A 200 13.48 -15.86 -4.98
N GLU A 201 13.05 -15.89 -6.24
CA GLU A 201 13.47 -16.91 -7.21
C GLU A 201 14.97 -16.80 -7.53
N ILE A 202 15.46 -15.58 -7.76
CA ILE A 202 16.89 -15.29 -7.95
C ILE A 202 17.68 -15.67 -6.70
N ALA A 203 17.19 -15.31 -5.51
CA ALA A 203 17.79 -15.71 -4.24
C ALA A 203 17.89 -17.24 -4.11
N ALA A 204 16.81 -17.95 -4.42
CA ALA A 204 16.77 -19.42 -4.38
C ALA A 204 17.81 -20.03 -5.31
N LYS A 205 17.89 -19.54 -6.57
CA LYS A 205 18.88 -20.01 -7.55
C LYS A 205 20.32 -19.75 -7.10
N ASN A 206 20.61 -18.53 -6.66
CA ASN A 206 21.95 -18.16 -6.20
C ASN A 206 22.37 -18.95 -4.96
N TYR A 207 21.43 -19.17 -4.03
CA TYR A 207 21.68 -20.01 -2.87
C TYR A 207 21.85 -21.48 -3.22
N GLN A 208 21.07 -22.02 -4.18
CA GLN A 208 21.21 -23.39 -4.65
C GLN A 208 22.61 -23.65 -5.25
N GLU A 209 23.10 -22.71 -6.07
CA GLU A 209 24.46 -22.77 -6.62
C GLU A 209 25.52 -22.76 -5.52
N PHE A 210 25.37 -21.91 -4.50
CA PHE A 210 26.23 -21.89 -3.33
C PHE A 210 26.15 -23.21 -2.53
N ALA A 211 24.94 -23.70 -2.25
CA ALA A 211 24.68 -24.88 -1.43
C ALA A 211 25.28 -26.15 -2.05
N LYS A 212 25.25 -26.28 -3.38
CA LYS A 212 25.92 -27.37 -4.11
C LYS A 212 27.41 -27.48 -3.74
N VAL A 213 28.09 -26.34 -3.68
CA VAL A 213 29.52 -26.27 -3.34
C VAL A 213 29.75 -26.42 -1.84
N ALA A 214 28.90 -25.80 -1.02
CA ALA A 214 29.04 -25.73 0.43
C ALA A 214 28.72 -27.06 1.14
N PHE A 215 27.68 -27.76 0.67
CA PHE A 215 27.09 -28.92 1.36
C PHE A 215 27.15 -30.21 0.54
N GLY A 216 27.65 -30.16 -0.71
CA GLY A 216 27.69 -31.34 -1.58
C GLY A 216 26.30 -31.82 -2.03
N THR A 217 25.29 -30.96 -1.98
CA THR A 217 23.91 -31.26 -2.40
C THR A 217 23.79 -31.15 -3.93
N GLY A 218 24.26 -32.19 -4.62
CA GLY A 218 24.14 -32.37 -6.07
C GLY A 218 22.91 -33.18 -6.46
#